data_AF-A0A852ZWJ5-F1
#
_entry.id   AF-A0A852ZWJ5-F1
#
_cell.length_a   1.000
_cell.length_b   1.000
_cell.length_c   1.000
_cell.angle_alpha   90.00
_cell.angle_beta   90.00
_cell.angle_gamma   90.00
#
_symmetry.space_group_name_H-M   'P 1'
#
loop_
_entity.id
_entity.type
_entity.pdbx_description
1 polymer ?
#
loop_
_entity_poly.entity_id
_entity_poly.type
_entity_poly.pdbx_seq_one_letter_code
_entity_poly.pdbx_strand_id
1 'polypeptide(L)'
;MVSETVSLLLTGRSLPVENFQPRWDARLLARFVRPHQDTLGLSIPPKMQWVLDTVGRPRIYSAAVAAAVTRLFGVQGTFYRIAGDPARQIDGGCPPYQDRLLPPFHPAAAAELCNELQTKLGNGVAIADINDFGGSIRAVSSRSLPATTLKRVLADNPMGQLRRGTPFILVRAT
;
A
#
# COMPACT_ATOMS: atom_id res chain seq x y z
N MET A 1 -13.61 10.70 4.86
CA MET A 1 -12.63 9.74 4.35
C MET A 1 -11.28 9.99 4.99
N VAL A 2 -10.51 8.93 5.19
CA VAL A 2 -9.20 8.94 5.85
C VAL A 2 -8.18 8.21 4.96
N SER A 3 -6.97 8.74 4.85
CA SER A 3 -5.84 8.09 4.17
C SER A 3 -5.42 6.82 4.90
N GLU A 4 -5.17 5.75 4.15
CA GLU A 4 -4.61 4.49 4.67
C GLU A 4 -3.29 4.74 5.41
N THR A 5 -2.40 5.54 4.86
CA THR A 5 -1.09 5.86 5.46
C THR A 5 -1.23 6.46 6.86
N VAL A 6 -2.09 7.45 7.03
CA VAL A 6 -2.32 8.08 8.34
C VAL A 6 -3.05 7.13 9.28
N SER A 7 -4.00 6.33 8.79
CA SER A 7 -4.63 5.28 9.59
C SER A 7 -3.60 4.27 10.11
N LEU A 8 -2.64 3.84 9.29
CA LEU A 8 -1.57 2.91 9.70
C LEU A 8 -0.68 3.52 10.78
N LEU A 9 -0.27 4.78 10.61
CA LEU A 9 0.57 5.50 11.56
C LEU A 9 -0.13 5.71 12.91
N LEU A 10 -1.34 6.26 12.89
CA LEU A 10 -2.08 6.61 14.11
C LEU A 10 -2.56 5.39 14.90
N THR A 11 -2.67 4.24 14.24
CA THR A 11 -3.06 2.99 14.91
C THR A 11 -1.90 2.06 15.24
N GLY A 12 -0.65 2.54 15.11
CA GLY A 12 0.54 1.78 15.46
C GLY A 12 0.81 0.57 14.56
N ARG A 13 0.28 0.58 13.33
CA ARG A 13 0.44 -0.50 12.33
C ARG A 13 1.59 -0.28 11.35
N SER A 14 2.19 0.92 11.35
CA SER A 14 3.45 1.16 10.65
C SER A 14 4.61 0.44 11.34
N LEU A 15 5.56 -0.07 10.58
CA LEU A 15 6.68 -0.85 11.10
C LEU A 15 7.99 -0.06 10.97
N PRO A 16 8.83 0.04 12.02
CA PRO A 16 10.16 0.63 11.90
C PRO A 16 11.01 -0.11 10.86
N VAL A 17 11.66 0.63 9.95
CA VAL A 17 12.52 0.04 8.90
C VAL A 17 13.69 -0.74 9.49
N GLU A 18 14.23 -0.28 10.62
CA GLU A 18 15.35 -0.90 11.34
C GLU A 18 15.10 -2.34 11.80
N ASN A 19 13.83 -2.72 11.97
CA ASN A 19 13.44 -4.08 12.33
C ASN A 19 13.66 -5.08 11.19
N PHE A 20 13.86 -4.60 9.95
CA PHE A 20 14.01 -5.42 8.76
C PHE A 20 15.44 -5.36 8.26
N GLN A 21 16.30 -6.19 8.86
CA GLN A 21 17.70 -6.33 8.45
C GLN A 21 17.78 -7.13 7.13
N PRO A 22 18.08 -6.47 5.98
CA PRO A 22 17.96 -7.13 4.69
C PRO A 22 19.07 -8.16 4.51
N ARG A 23 18.68 -9.41 4.28
CA ARG A 23 19.58 -10.51 3.94
C ARG A 23 20.06 -10.40 2.49
N TRP A 24 21.00 -11.26 2.10
CA TRP A 24 21.63 -11.22 0.78
C TRP A 24 20.62 -11.39 -0.36
N ASP A 25 19.61 -12.25 -0.17
CA ASP A 25 18.50 -12.52 -1.07
C ASP A 25 17.64 -11.28 -1.27
N ALA A 26 17.25 -10.60 -0.18
CA ALA A 26 16.50 -9.35 -0.22
C ALA A 26 17.26 -8.26 -1.01
N ARG A 27 18.56 -8.10 -0.73
CA ARG A 27 19.41 -7.13 -1.43
C ARG A 27 19.55 -7.45 -2.91
N LEU A 28 19.74 -8.71 -3.26
CA LEU A 28 19.86 -9.15 -4.64
C LEU A 28 18.57 -8.91 -5.41
N LEU A 29 17.43 -9.36 -4.88
CA LEU A 29 16.12 -9.20 -5.51
C LEU A 29 15.75 -7.72 -5.69
N ALA A 30 16.02 -6.89 -4.69
CA ALA A 30 15.75 -5.45 -4.75
C ALA A 30 16.48 -4.77 -5.92
N ARG A 31 17.70 -5.21 -6.28
CA ARG A 31 18.46 -4.66 -7.42
C ARG A 31 17.81 -4.93 -8.78
N PHE A 32 16.98 -5.97 -8.89
CA PHE A 32 16.28 -6.30 -10.12
C PHE A 32 14.95 -5.56 -10.28
N VAL A 33 14.46 -4.93 -9.20
CA VAL A 33 13.27 -4.08 -9.24
C VAL A 33 13.68 -2.72 -9.77
N ARG A 34 13.06 -2.31 -10.89
CA ARG A 34 13.27 -0.97 -11.44
C ARG A 34 12.29 0.00 -10.77
N PRO A 35 12.77 1.07 -10.12
CA PRO A 35 11.91 2.16 -9.67
C PRO A 35 11.08 2.71 -10.83
N HIS A 36 9.87 3.17 -10.53
CA HIS A 36 9.01 3.83 -11.50
C HIS A 36 8.61 5.21 -11.01
N GLN A 37 9.03 6.24 -11.73
CA GLN A 37 8.79 7.64 -11.38
C GLN A 37 9.22 7.92 -9.93
N ASP A 38 8.31 8.44 -9.10
CA ASP A 38 8.55 8.77 -7.70
C ASP A 38 8.41 7.57 -6.75
N THR A 39 8.07 6.38 -7.26
CA THR A 39 7.89 5.17 -6.44
C THR A 39 9.11 4.26 -6.55
N LEU A 40 9.85 4.13 -5.44
CA LEU A 40 10.97 3.19 -5.34
C LEU A 40 10.47 1.72 -5.23
N GLY A 41 9.22 1.50 -4.82
CA GLY A 41 8.62 0.17 -4.77
C GLY A 41 9.49 -0.82 -3.98
N LEU A 42 9.66 -2.03 -4.49
CA LEU A 42 10.47 -3.07 -3.86
C LEU A 42 11.98 -2.96 -4.14
N SER A 43 12.46 -1.87 -4.74
CA SER A 43 13.91 -1.65 -4.90
C SER A 43 14.60 -1.29 -3.57
N ILE A 44 13.82 -1.06 -2.50
CA ILE A 44 14.30 -0.79 -1.15
C ILE A 44 14.50 -2.15 -0.43
N PRO A 45 15.74 -2.52 -0.05
CA PRO A 45 16.01 -3.85 0.52
C PRO A 45 15.21 -4.19 1.79
N PRO A 46 14.98 -3.27 2.76
CA PRO A 46 14.07 -3.54 3.87
C PRO A 46 12.63 -3.91 3.48
N LYS A 47 12.07 -3.28 2.42
CA LYS A 47 10.75 -3.68 1.90
C LYS A 47 10.77 -5.08 1.32
N MET A 48 11.79 -5.39 0.53
CA MET A 48 11.95 -6.73 -0.04
C MET A 48 12.09 -7.78 1.07
N GLN A 49 12.83 -7.47 2.14
CA GLN A 49 12.94 -8.32 3.32
C GLN A 49 11.59 -8.57 3.97
N TRP A 50 10.80 -7.51 4.23
CA TRP A 50 9.44 -7.65 4.76
C TRP A 50 8.55 -8.53 3.87
N VAL A 51 8.63 -8.38 2.55
CA VAL A 51 7.89 -9.22 1.60
C VAL A 51 8.32 -10.68 1.66
N LEU A 52 9.62 -10.96 1.74
CA LEU A 52 10.14 -12.33 1.88
C LEU A 52 9.66 -13.00 3.17
N ASP A 53 9.61 -12.25 4.27
CA ASP A 53 9.19 -12.77 5.57
C ASP A 53 7.66 -12.92 5.66
N THR A 54 6.89 -12.05 4.98
CA THR A 54 5.42 -12.07 4.99
C THR A 54 4.82 -13.07 3.99
N VAL A 55 5.32 -13.06 2.74
CA VAL A 55 4.79 -13.89 1.64
C VAL A 55 5.47 -15.26 1.59
N GLY A 56 6.71 -15.33 2.09
CA GLY A 56 7.53 -16.53 2.06
C GLY A 56 8.49 -16.58 0.87
N ARG A 57 9.73 -16.94 1.17
CA ARG A 57 10.83 -17.05 0.19
C ARG A 57 10.50 -17.92 -1.02
N PRO A 58 9.93 -19.13 -0.90
CA PRO A 58 9.68 -19.98 -2.06
C PRO A 58 8.80 -19.30 -3.12
N ARG A 59 7.78 -18.56 -2.68
CA ARG A 59 6.84 -17.85 -3.55
C ARG A 59 7.47 -16.62 -4.21
N ILE A 60 8.32 -15.89 -3.48
CA ILE A 60 9.01 -14.72 -4.04
C ILE A 60 10.10 -15.15 -5.02
N TYR A 61 10.80 -16.25 -4.77
CA TYR A 61 11.78 -16.78 -5.69
C TYR A 61 11.13 -17.29 -6.98
N SER A 62 10.03 -18.03 -6.87
CA SER A 62 9.28 -18.47 -8.07
C SER A 62 8.73 -17.28 -8.85
N ALA A 63 8.23 -16.23 -8.16
CA ALA A 63 7.82 -14.99 -8.79
C ALA A 63 8.96 -14.28 -9.54
N ALA A 64 10.16 -14.24 -8.95
CA ALA A 64 11.34 -13.63 -9.56
C ALA A 64 11.82 -14.40 -10.80
N VAL A 65 11.89 -15.73 -10.71
CA VAL A 65 12.26 -16.59 -11.84
C VAL A 65 11.24 -16.46 -12.97
N ALA A 66 9.95 -16.57 -12.66
CA ALA A 66 8.88 -16.41 -13.65
C ALA A 66 8.94 -15.02 -14.32
N ALA A 67 9.15 -13.96 -13.55
CA ALA A 67 9.28 -12.61 -14.10
C ALA A 67 10.52 -12.46 -15.00
N ALA A 68 11.64 -13.10 -14.67
CA ALA A 68 12.84 -13.10 -15.50
C ALA A 68 12.59 -13.81 -16.84
N VAL A 69 11.90 -14.96 -16.82
CA VAL A 69 11.54 -15.70 -18.04
C VAL A 69 10.55 -14.92 -18.88
N THR A 70 9.44 -14.44 -18.29
CA THR A 70 8.39 -13.75 -19.05
C THR A 70 8.85 -12.41 -19.63
N ARG A 71 9.86 -11.78 -19.01
CA ARG A 71 10.48 -10.56 -19.53
C ARG A 71 11.17 -10.79 -20.88
N LEU A 72 11.71 -11.99 -21.14
CA LEU A 72 12.27 -12.37 -22.45
C LEU A 72 11.21 -12.36 -23.55
N PHE A 73 9.94 -12.58 -23.17
CA PHE A 73 8.78 -12.55 -24.06
C PHE A 73 8.02 -11.22 -24.01
N GLY A 74 8.60 -10.17 -23.41
CA GLY A 74 7.98 -8.84 -23.31
C GLY A 74 6.82 -8.71 -22.31
N VAL A 75 6.51 -9.76 -21.54
CA VAL A 75 5.41 -9.75 -20.57
C VAL A 75 5.88 -9.16 -19.25
N GLN A 76 5.26 -8.05 -18.84
CA GLN A 76 5.55 -7.32 -17.61
C GLN A 76 4.58 -7.66 -16.47
N GLY A 77 5.00 -7.41 -15.22
CA GLY A 77 4.12 -7.53 -14.05
C GLY A 77 3.92 -8.94 -13.50
N THR A 78 4.47 -9.99 -14.13
CA THR A 78 4.38 -11.39 -13.66
C THR A 78 4.85 -11.56 -12.21
N PHE A 79 5.89 -10.83 -11.80
CA PHE A 79 6.38 -10.85 -10.43
C PHE A 79 5.26 -10.57 -9.43
N TYR A 80 4.55 -9.45 -9.58
CA TYR A 80 3.48 -9.05 -8.67
C TYR A 80 2.25 -9.95 -8.76
N ARG A 81 1.97 -10.53 -9.93
CA ARG A 81 0.87 -11.50 -10.09
C ARG A 81 1.09 -12.76 -9.25
N ILE A 82 2.34 -13.22 -9.14
CA ILE A 82 2.70 -14.40 -8.35
C ILE A 82 2.94 -14.02 -6.89
N ALA A 83 3.72 -12.96 -6.62
CA ALA A 83 4.04 -12.50 -5.27
C ALA A 83 2.78 -12.07 -4.47
N GLY A 84 1.77 -11.54 -5.16
CA GLY A 84 0.49 -11.18 -4.57
C GLY A 84 0.45 -9.80 -3.92
N ASP A 85 -0.67 -9.53 -3.25
CA ASP A 85 -1.05 -8.21 -2.75
C ASP A 85 -0.05 -7.57 -1.78
N PRO A 86 0.53 -8.28 -0.79
CA PRO A 86 1.51 -7.67 0.12
C PRO A 86 2.69 -7.05 -0.62
N ALA A 87 3.21 -7.72 -1.65
CA ALA A 87 4.33 -7.24 -2.45
C ALA A 87 3.95 -6.03 -3.33
N ARG A 88 2.69 -5.95 -3.76
CA ARG A 88 2.19 -4.86 -4.62
C ARG A 88 1.88 -3.59 -3.84
N GLN A 89 1.46 -3.72 -2.58
CA GLN A 89 0.83 -2.63 -1.84
C GLN A 89 1.67 -2.11 -0.67
N ILE A 90 2.78 -2.77 -0.33
CA ILE A 90 3.72 -2.27 0.69
C ILE A 90 4.32 -0.91 0.29
N ASP A 91 4.25 0.06 1.20
CA ASP A 91 4.81 1.39 1.01
C ASP A 91 5.80 1.78 2.14
N GLY A 92 6.28 3.02 2.16
CA GLY A 92 7.26 3.54 3.12
C GLY A 92 8.71 3.43 2.64
N GLY A 93 9.70 3.45 3.54
CA GLY A 93 11.13 3.26 3.22
C GLY A 93 11.73 4.28 2.22
N CYS A 94 10.98 5.32 1.88
CA CYS A 94 11.35 6.42 1.00
C CYS A 94 10.70 7.72 1.51
N PRO A 95 11.20 8.90 1.12
CA PRO A 95 10.60 10.16 1.54
C PRO A 95 9.10 10.21 1.21
N PRO A 96 8.23 10.71 2.11
CA PRO A 96 8.53 11.32 3.41
C PRO A 96 8.63 10.34 4.60
N TYR A 97 8.49 9.03 4.39
CA TYR A 97 8.45 7.98 5.41
C TYR A 97 9.68 7.05 5.33
N GLN A 98 10.89 7.61 5.37
CA GLN A 98 12.13 6.84 5.19
C GLN A 98 12.38 5.81 6.30
N ASP A 99 11.92 6.11 7.52
CA ASP A 99 12.12 5.31 8.72
C ASP A 99 11.00 4.27 8.97
N ARG A 100 9.93 4.31 8.17
CA ARG A 100 8.74 3.45 8.35
C ARG A 100 8.44 2.63 7.11
N LEU A 101 8.07 1.38 7.31
CA LEU A 101 7.35 0.56 6.34
C LEU A 101 5.85 0.65 6.62
N LEU A 102 5.07 0.72 5.55
CA LEU A 102 3.63 0.91 5.59
C LEU A 102 2.96 -0.29 4.90
N PRO A 103 2.78 -1.41 5.62
CA PRO A 103 2.11 -2.57 5.05
C PRO A 103 0.64 -2.25 4.75
N PRO A 104 0.03 -2.88 3.72
CA PRO A 104 -1.38 -2.67 3.44
C PRO A 104 -2.23 -3.10 4.64
N PHE A 105 -3.33 -2.39 4.87
CA PHE A 105 -4.26 -2.77 5.92
C PHE A 105 -4.82 -4.18 5.66
N HIS A 106 -4.90 -4.97 6.73
CA HIS A 106 -5.72 -6.17 6.69
C HIS A 106 -7.20 -5.76 6.51
N PRO A 107 -7.97 -6.36 5.58
CA PRO A 107 -9.34 -5.94 5.28
C PRO A 107 -10.25 -5.87 6.51
N ALA A 108 -10.16 -6.87 7.41
CA ALA A 108 -10.93 -6.89 8.65
C ALA A 108 -10.58 -5.72 9.57
N ALA A 109 -9.28 -5.41 9.72
CA ALA A 109 -8.82 -4.33 10.58
C ALA A 109 -9.22 -2.94 10.03
N ALA A 110 -9.24 -2.78 8.69
CA ALA A 110 -9.73 -1.55 8.08
C ALA A 110 -11.24 -1.37 8.28
N ALA A 111 -12.01 -2.45 8.18
CA ALA A 111 -13.45 -2.45 8.42
C ALA A 111 -13.78 -2.13 9.89
N GLU A 112 -13.08 -2.77 10.83
CA GLU A 112 -13.19 -2.49 12.26
C GLU A 112 -12.90 -1.02 12.56
N LEU A 113 -11.78 -0.47 12.05
CA LEU A 113 -11.43 0.92 12.24
C LEU A 113 -12.47 1.88 11.65
N CYS A 114 -13.02 1.59 10.46
CA CYS A 114 -14.09 2.38 9.88
C CYS A 114 -15.35 2.41 10.76
N ASN A 115 -15.74 1.26 11.30
CA ASN A 115 -16.92 1.15 12.16
C ASN A 115 -16.73 1.85 13.51
N GLU A 116 -15.54 1.74 14.09
CA GLU A 116 -15.16 2.46 15.31
C GLU A 116 -15.23 3.98 15.09
N LEU A 117 -14.60 4.47 14.02
CA LEU A 117 -14.62 5.89 13.68
C LEU A 117 -16.02 6.41 13.37
N GLN A 118 -16.84 5.63 12.67
CA GLN A 118 -18.25 5.99 12.45
C GLN A 118 -19.00 6.14 13.77
N THR A 119 -18.78 5.23 14.72
CA THR A 119 -19.45 5.26 16.03
C THR A 119 -19.06 6.52 16.80
N LYS A 120 -17.79 6.91 16.74
CA LYS A 120 -17.26 8.10 17.42
C LYS A 120 -17.67 9.42 16.74
N LEU A 121 -17.72 9.46 15.41
CA LEU A 121 -17.95 10.68 14.63
C LEU A 121 -19.41 10.89 14.24
N GLY A 122 -20.27 9.88 14.38
CA GLY A 122 -21.67 9.89 13.95
C GLY A 122 -21.89 9.85 12.42
N ASN A 123 -20.83 9.96 11.63
CA ASN A 123 -20.84 10.09 10.17
C ASN A 123 -20.23 8.87 9.47
N GLY A 124 -20.57 8.67 8.20
CA GLY A 124 -19.95 7.63 7.37
C GLY A 124 -18.44 7.85 7.20
N VAL A 125 -17.67 6.79 7.35
CA VAL A 125 -16.20 6.80 7.24
C VAL A 125 -15.76 5.80 6.18
N ALA A 126 -14.69 6.15 5.49
CA ALA A 126 -14.01 5.25 4.57
C ALA A 126 -12.51 5.46 4.69
N ILE A 127 -11.75 4.38 4.59
CA ILE A 127 -10.30 4.40 4.50
C ILE A 127 -9.93 4.16 3.04
N ALA A 128 -9.08 5.03 2.49
CA ALA A 128 -8.69 4.99 1.09
C ALA A 128 -7.17 5.06 0.91
N ASP A 129 -6.70 4.36 -0.10
CA ASP A 129 -5.33 4.39 -0.59
C ASP A 129 -5.36 4.87 -2.03
N ILE A 130 -5.03 6.14 -2.23
CA ILE A 130 -5.10 6.83 -3.53
C ILE A 130 -3.75 7.44 -3.82
N ASN A 131 -3.32 7.32 -5.07
CA ASN A 131 -2.19 8.04 -5.63
C ASN A 131 -2.55 8.59 -7.01
N ASP A 132 -1.60 9.24 -7.67
CA ASP A 132 -1.80 9.89 -8.97
C ASP A 132 -2.08 8.91 -10.13
N PHE A 133 -1.88 7.61 -9.92
CA PHE A 133 -2.20 6.54 -10.89
C PHE A 133 -3.51 5.81 -10.56
N GLY A 134 -4.27 6.34 -9.59
CA GLY A 134 -5.51 5.78 -9.08
C GLY A 134 -5.33 5.10 -7.72
N GLY A 135 -6.37 4.40 -7.28
CA GLY A 135 -6.37 3.85 -5.94
C GLY A 135 -7.51 2.91 -5.62
N SER A 136 -7.58 2.54 -4.34
CA SER A 136 -8.54 1.59 -3.79
C SER A 136 -9.17 2.12 -2.51
N ILE A 137 -10.42 1.73 -2.29
CA ILE A 137 -11.09 1.94 -1.00
C ILE A 137 -10.84 0.68 -0.18
N ARG A 138 -10.14 0.84 0.94
CA ARG A 138 -9.74 -0.28 1.82
C ARG A 138 -10.91 -0.80 2.63
N ALA A 139 -11.74 0.12 3.11
CA ALA A 139 -12.95 -0.19 3.84
C ALA A 139 -13.92 1.00 3.80
N VAL A 140 -15.20 0.69 4.01
CA VAL A 140 -16.27 1.65 4.22
C VAL A 140 -17.08 1.21 5.43
N SER A 141 -17.54 2.18 6.22
CA SER A 141 -18.52 1.93 7.27
C SER A 141 -19.94 1.92 6.70
N SER A 142 -20.91 1.43 7.47
CA SER A 142 -22.30 1.23 7.00
C SER A 142 -23.03 2.51 6.58
N ARG A 143 -22.70 3.67 7.16
CA ARG A 143 -23.27 4.98 6.80
C ARG A 143 -22.47 5.72 5.73
N SER A 144 -21.40 5.12 5.21
CA SER A 144 -20.57 5.71 4.17
C SER A 144 -21.20 5.55 2.79
N LEU A 145 -20.78 6.38 1.84
CA LEU A 145 -21.12 6.16 0.43
C LEU A 145 -20.51 4.85 -0.06
N PRO A 146 -21.09 4.21 -1.10
CA PRO A 146 -20.51 3.00 -1.68
C PRO A 146 -19.08 3.23 -2.16
N ALA A 147 -18.23 2.22 -1.98
CA ALA A 147 -16.81 2.27 -2.39
C ALA A 147 -16.64 2.65 -3.88
N THR A 148 -17.55 2.20 -4.75
CA THR A 148 -17.57 2.55 -6.18
C THR A 148 -17.81 4.03 -6.44
N THR A 149 -18.67 4.67 -5.66
CA THR A 149 -18.92 6.12 -5.73
C THR A 149 -17.73 6.88 -5.17
N LEU A 150 -17.22 6.47 -4.01
CA LEU A 150 -16.05 7.10 -3.38
C LEU A 150 -14.81 7.03 -4.28
N LYS A 151 -14.58 5.90 -4.96
CA LYS A 151 -13.48 5.76 -5.91
C LYS A 151 -13.59 6.74 -7.09
N ARG A 152 -14.81 7.05 -7.56
CA ARG A 152 -15.03 8.07 -8.60
C ARG A 152 -14.77 9.48 -8.08
N VAL A 153 -15.23 9.79 -6.87
CA VAL A 153 -14.99 11.10 -6.22
C VAL A 153 -13.49 11.35 -6.02
N LEU A 154 -12.70 10.30 -5.77
CA LEU A 154 -11.26 10.40 -5.56
C LEU A 154 -10.42 10.23 -6.84
N ALA A 155 -11.04 10.13 -8.03
CA ALA A 155 -10.32 9.86 -9.27
C ALA A 155 -9.24 10.91 -9.59
N ASP A 156 -9.50 12.19 -9.26
CA ASP A 156 -8.57 13.30 -9.51
C ASP A 156 -7.52 13.48 -8.39
N ASN A 157 -7.40 12.50 -7.48
CA ASN A 157 -6.56 12.54 -6.29
C ASN A 157 -6.62 13.87 -5.51
N PRO A 158 -7.79 14.25 -4.94
CA PRO A 158 -7.92 15.46 -4.13
C PRO A 158 -7.05 15.46 -2.87
N MET A 159 -6.56 14.30 -2.41
CA MET A 159 -5.61 14.18 -1.29
C MET A 159 -4.22 14.68 -1.66
N GLY A 160 -3.92 14.71 -2.97
CA GLY A 160 -2.58 14.85 -3.52
C GLY A 160 -1.64 13.75 -3.07
N GLN A 161 -0.36 13.94 -3.37
CA GLN A 161 0.67 12.97 -3.09
C GLN A 161 1.90 13.63 -2.45
N LEU A 162 2.82 12.81 -1.95
CA LEU A 162 4.08 13.23 -1.33
C LEU A 162 3.83 14.13 -0.09
N ARG A 163 4.21 15.40 -0.16
CA ARG A 163 4.24 16.32 0.98
C ARG A 163 3.00 17.23 1.10
N ARG A 164 1.95 17.02 0.27
CA ARG A 164 0.75 17.88 0.30
C ARG A 164 0.03 17.85 1.65
N GLY A 165 0.04 16.69 2.33
CA GLY A 165 -0.44 16.59 3.70
C GLY A 165 -1.95 16.76 3.85
N THR A 166 -2.76 16.23 2.92
CA THR A 166 -4.24 16.25 2.99
C THR A 166 -4.82 14.85 3.28
N PRO A 167 -4.59 14.28 4.48
CA PRO A 167 -4.96 12.89 4.78
C PRO A 167 -6.46 12.67 5.07
N PHE A 168 -7.24 13.76 5.19
CA PHE A 168 -8.67 13.70 5.49
C PHE A 168 -9.46 14.45 4.42
N ILE A 169 -10.56 13.86 3.97
CA ILE A 169 -11.49 14.46 3.01
C ILE A 169 -12.92 14.33 3.52
N LEU A 170 -13.68 15.42 3.45
CA LEU A 170 -15.12 15.42 3.64
C LEU A 170 -15.81 15.29 2.30
N VAL A 171 -16.62 14.24 2.13
CA VAL A 171 -17.45 14.05 0.94
C VAL A 171 -18.89 14.32 1.35
N ARG A 172 -19.55 15.23 0.63
CA ARG A 172 -20.95 15.61 0.86
C ARG A 172 -21.73 15.31 -0.41
N ALA A 173 -22.81 14.54 -0.28
CA ALA A 173 -23.80 14.43 -1.34
C ALA A 173 -24.54 15.78 -1.44
N THR A 174 -24.54 16.36 -2.62
CA THR A 174 -25.35 17.51 -2.99
C THR A 174 -26.61 17.05 -3.70
#